data_AF-A0A7X8R0L3-F1
#
_entry.id   AF-A0A7X8R0L3-F1
#
_cell.length_a   1.000
_cell.length_b   1.000
_cell.length_c   1.000
_cell.angle_alpha   90.00
_cell.angle_beta   90.00
_cell.angle_gamma   90.00
#
_symmetry.space_group_name_H-M   'P 1'
#
loop_
_entity.id
_entity.type
_entity.pdbx_description
1 polymer ?
#
loop_
_entity_poly.entity_id
_entity_poly.type
_entity_poly.pdbx_seq_one_letter_code
_entity_poly.pdbx_strand_id
1 'polypeptide(L)'
;NGFQALVKLGLLPYGEIRPLDEECPTLTFNTIGRHVSLMVNTRVASNLSPWLSKVKVGDVYTVAVSHGEGRFVANPSVLEELEKNGQIATQYVDLDGNPTMDIRYNPNGSVLAIEGITSKDGRIFGKMAHDERYSSNTFINVPGNKDQKIFESGVEYFY
;
A
#
# COMPACT_ATOMS: atom_id res chain seq x y z
N ASN A 1 5.56 0.76 12.37
CA ASN A 1 4.28 1.42 12.01
C ASN A 1 3.15 0.38 12.07
N GLY A 2 1.90 0.75 11.79
CA GLY A 2 0.75 -0.16 11.82
C GLY A 2 0.78 -1.29 10.78
N PHE A 3 1.18 -1.01 9.54
CA PHE A 3 1.28 -2.03 8.48
C PHE A 3 2.31 -3.12 8.84
N GLN A 4 3.49 -2.73 9.32
CA GLN A 4 4.50 -3.67 9.84
C GLN A 4 3.95 -4.55 10.96
N ALA A 5 3.15 -3.98 11.87
CA ALA A 5 2.54 -4.74 12.95
C ALA A 5 1.51 -5.76 12.42
N LEU A 6 0.66 -5.36 11.47
CA LEU A 6 -0.34 -6.25 10.86
C LEU A 6 0.32 -7.44 10.14
N VAL A 7 1.40 -7.20 9.41
CA VAL A 7 2.17 -8.27 8.76
C VAL A 7 2.83 -9.18 9.80
N LYS A 8 3.48 -8.60 10.82
CA LYS A 8 4.15 -9.36 11.90
C LYS A 8 3.21 -10.17 12.80
N LEU A 9 1.91 -9.87 12.77
CA LEU A 9 0.88 -10.63 13.49
C LEU A 9 0.23 -11.72 12.61
N GLY A 10 0.51 -11.75 11.29
CA GLY A 10 -0.16 -12.61 10.32
C GLY A 10 -1.52 -12.10 9.84
N LEU A 11 -2.01 -10.99 10.38
CA LEU A 11 -3.27 -10.38 9.93
C LEU A 11 -3.21 -9.96 8.46
N LEU A 12 -2.03 -9.59 7.96
CA LEU A 12 -1.77 -9.44 6.53
C LEU A 12 -0.72 -10.44 6.07
N PRO A 13 -0.92 -11.11 4.93
CA PRO A 13 -2.12 -11.09 4.06
C PRO A 13 -3.22 -12.08 4.47
N TYR A 14 -3.08 -12.78 5.60
CA TYR A 14 -3.88 -13.98 5.88
C TYR A 14 -5.26 -13.68 6.49
N GLY A 15 -5.43 -12.56 7.19
CA GLY A 15 -6.69 -12.18 7.86
C GLY A 15 -6.87 -12.75 9.26
N GLU A 16 -5.88 -13.50 9.77
CA GLU A 16 -5.92 -14.14 11.09
C GLU A 16 -4.58 -14.03 11.80
N ILE A 17 -4.60 -14.04 13.14
CA ILE A 17 -3.36 -14.08 13.92
C ILE A 17 -2.75 -15.46 13.78
N ARG A 18 -1.48 -15.53 13.35
CA ARG A 18 -0.79 -16.80 13.19
C ARG A 18 0.72 -16.69 13.45
N PRO A 19 1.38 -17.80 13.80
CA PRO A 19 2.83 -17.88 13.76
C PRO A 19 3.33 -17.58 12.35
N LEU A 20 4.45 -16.86 12.28
CA LEU A 20 5.14 -16.54 11.04
C LEU A 20 6.38 -17.43 10.89
N ASP A 21 6.68 -17.75 9.65
CA ASP A 21 7.89 -18.43 9.21
C ASP A 21 8.65 -17.57 8.19
N GLU A 22 9.77 -18.08 7.69
CA GLU A 22 10.63 -17.38 6.72
C GLU A 22 9.98 -17.20 5.34
N GLU A 23 8.87 -17.90 5.06
CA GLU A 23 8.14 -17.78 3.80
C GLU A 23 7.11 -16.65 3.82
N CYS A 24 6.75 -16.17 5.01
CA CYS A 24 5.80 -15.10 5.20
C CYS A 24 6.32 -13.76 4.66
N PRO A 25 5.44 -12.93 4.07
CA PRO A 25 5.82 -11.60 3.62
C PRO A 25 6.28 -10.72 4.78
N THR A 26 7.12 -9.74 4.49
CA THR A 26 7.61 -8.79 5.50
C THR A 26 7.88 -7.42 4.92
N LEU A 27 8.06 -6.45 5.82
CA LEU A 27 8.51 -5.10 5.52
C LEU A 27 9.91 -4.92 6.10
N THR A 28 10.87 -4.56 5.24
CA THR A 28 12.29 -4.44 5.59
C THR A 28 12.86 -3.08 5.18
N PHE A 29 14.16 -2.90 5.41
CA PHE A 29 14.89 -1.68 5.06
C PHE A 29 14.71 -1.31 3.59
N ASN A 30 14.50 -0.02 3.36
CA ASN A 30 14.45 0.54 2.01
C ASN A 30 15.75 0.22 1.26
N THR A 31 15.68 -0.04 -0.05
CA THR A 31 16.88 -0.28 -0.88
C THR A 31 17.87 0.88 -0.88
N ILE A 32 17.39 2.12 -0.71
CA ILE A 32 18.24 3.32 -0.59
C ILE A 32 19.04 3.39 0.72
N GLY A 33 18.78 2.51 1.70
CA GLY A 33 19.48 2.49 2.99
C GLY A 33 19.24 3.71 3.89
N ARG A 34 18.21 4.51 3.61
CA ARG A 34 17.86 5.74 4.36
C ARG A 34 16.36 5.95 4.46
N HIS A 35 15.98 6.85 5.36
CA HIS A 35 14.60 7.32 5.51
C HIS A 35 14.13 8.06 4.24
N VAL A 36 12.91 7.75 3.81
CA VAL A 36 12.21 8.43 2.71
C VAL A 36 11.18 9.37 3.32
N SER A 37 11.13 10.61 2.86
CA SER A 37 10.09 11.58 3.21
C SER A 37 9.75 12.43 1.98
N LEU A 38 8.77 12.01 1.19
CA LEU A 38 8.39 12.69 -0.05
C LEU A 38 6.94 12.38 -0.45
N MET A 39 6.46 13.04 -1.51
CA MET A 39 5.18 12.74 -2.15
C MET A 39 5.40 11.75 -3.31
N VAL A 40 4.67 10.65 -3.31
CA VAL A 40 4.72 9.62 -4.36
C VAL A 40 3.39 9.52 -5.08
N ASN A 41 3.42 8.96 -6.28
CA ASN A 41 2.19 8.53 -6.95
C ASN A 41 1.95 7.05 -6.69
N THR A 42 0.72 6.72 -6.30
CA THR A 42 0.24 5.35 -6.16
C THR A 42 -0.99 5.15 -7.03
N ARG A 43 -1.11 3.98 -7.66
CA ARG A 43 -2.34 3.56 -8.33
C ARG A 43 -3.13 2.59 -7.46
N VAL A 44 -4.44 2.58 -7.64
CA VAL A 44 -5.32 1.50 -7.16
C VAL A 44 -5.17 0.30 -8.09
N ALA A 45 -4.56 -0.78 -7.58
CA ALA A 45 -4.39 -2.03 -8.32
C ALA A 45 -5.59 -2.97 -8.15
N SER A 46 -6.27 -2.90 -7.00
CA SER A 46 -7.50 -3.65 -6.69
C SER A 46 -8.39 -2.82 -5.78
N ASN A 47 -9.69 -2.85 -6.02
CA ASN A 47 -10.71 -2.21 -5.18
C ASN A 47 -11.69 -3.24 -4.58
N LEU A 48 -11.28 -4.51 -4.46
CA LEU A 48 -12.10 -5.57 -3.86
C LEU A 48 -12.31 -5.38 -2.35
N SER A 49 -11.43 -4.61 -1.70
CA SER A 49 -11.55 -4.29 -0.29
C SER A 49 -12.59 -3.19 -0.05
N PRO A 50 -13.41 -3.30 1.02
CA PRO A 50 -14.32 -2.23 1.42
C PRO A 50 -13.63 -0.89 1.65
N TRP A 51 -12.35 -0.89 2.03
CA TRP A 51 -11.55 0.32 2.22
C TRP A 51 -11.32 1.12 0.93
N LEU A 52 -11.53 0.52 -0.23
CA LEU A 52 -11.30 1.11 -1.55
C LEU A 52 -12.58 1.14 -2.41
N SER A 53 -13.75 0.99 -1.80
CA SER A 53 -15.03 0.89 -2.52
C SER A 53 -15.43 2.17 -3.28
N LYS A 54 -14.94 3.33 -2.85
CA LYS A 54 -15.21 4.65 -3.49
C LYS A 54 -14.21 5.03 -4.58
N VAL A 55 -13.25 4.16 -4.88
CA VAL A 55 -12.22 4.42 -5.91
C VAL A 55 -12.23 3.33 -6.97
N LYS A 56 -11.68 3.63 -8.14
CA LYS A 56 -11.65 2.72 -9.28
C LYS A 56 -10.25 2.17 -9.48
N VAL A 57 -10.18 0.93 -9.95
CA VAL A 57 -8.93 0.34 -10.42
C VAL A 57 -8.34 1.22 -11.52
N GLY A 58 -7.05 1.57 -11.37
CA GLY A 58 -6.34 2.48 -12.26
C GLY A 58 -6.32 3.94 -11.81
N ASP A 59 -7.14 4.35 -10.84
CA ASP A 59 -7.06 5.70 -10.29
C ASP A 59 -5.68 5.95 -9.65
N VAL A 60 -5.09 7.12 -9.91
CA VAL A 60 -3.77 7.52 -9.42
C VAL A 60 -3.90 8.66 -8.40
N TYR A 61 -3.20 8.50 -7.29
CA TYR A 61 -3.20 9.43 -6.17
C TYR A 61 -1.78 9.83 -5.79
N THR A 62 -1.62 11.10 -5.41
CA THR A 62 -0.37 11.66 -4.90
C THR A 62 -0.42 11.70 -3.39
N VAL A 63 0.32 10.82 -2.72
CA VAL A 63 0.23 10.57 -1.28
C VAL A 63 1.59 10.73 -0.60
N ALA A 64 1.57 11.10 0.68
CA ALA A 64 2.79 11.30 1.46
C ALA A 64 3.35 9.97 1.97
N VAL A 65 4.67 9.77 1.87
CA VAL A 65 5.37 8.63 2.50
C VAL A 65 6.43 9.12 3.48
N SER A 66 6.64 8.36 4.56
CA SER A 66 7.60 8.71 5.62
C SER A 66 8.07 7.46 6.37
N HIS A 67 9.09 6.77 5.86
CA HIS A 67 9.57 5.51 6.47
C HIS A 67 11.04 5.20 6.15
N GLY A 68 11.72 4.50 7.07
CA GLY A 68 13.03 3.86 6.83
C GLY A 68 12.94 2.38 6.46
N GLU A 69 11.82 1.73 6.79
CA GLU A 69 11.59 0.29 6.66
C GLU A 69 10.22 0.03 5.99
N GLY A 70 10.07 0.49 4.75
CA GLY A 70 8.82 0.38 4.00
C GLY A 70 8.86 -0.63 2.85
N ARG A 71 9.96 -1.37 2.69
CA ARG A 71 10.14 -2.25 1.53
C ARG A 71 9.38 -3.55 1.73
N PHE A 72 8.33 -3.75 0.96
CA PHE A 72 7.59 -5.01 0.93
C PHE A 72 8.36 -6.07 0.14
N VAL A 73 8.55 -7.23 0.77
CA VAL A 73 9.17 -8.41 0.17
C VAL A 73 8.37 -9.65 0.53
N ALA A 74 8.27 -10.58 -0.40
CA ALA A 74 7.60 -11.86 -0.23
C ALA A 74 8.17 -12.88 -1.23
N ASN A 75 7.99 -14.17 -0.93
CA ASN A 75 8.39 -15.24 -1.84
C ASN A 75 7.51 -15.25 -3.11
N PRO A 76 8.02 -15.76 -4.26
CA PRO A 76 7.27 -15.77 -5.53
C PRO A 76 5.88 -16.40 -5.43
N SER A 77 5.73 -17.52 -4.73
CA SER A 77 4.44 -18.19 -4.51
C SER A 77 3.43 -17.30 -3.78
N VAL A 78 3.89 -16.55 -2.76
CA VAL A 78 3.06 -15.59 -2.02
C VAL A 78 2.66 -14.43 -2.92
N LEU A 79 3.58 -13.92 -3.75
CA LEU A 79 3.28 -12.84 -4.69
C LEU A 79 2.23 -13.26 -5.73
N GLU A 80 2.35 -14.47 -6.28
CA GLU A 80 1.37 -15.05 -7.19
C GLU A 80 0.00 -15.21 -6.54
N GLU A 81 -0.05 -15.69 -5.28
CA GLU A 81 -1.31 -15.75 -4.53
C GLU A 81 -1.93 -14.36 -4.30
N LEU A 82 -1.13 -13.37 -3.92
CA LEU A 82 -1.59 -12.01 -3.69
C LEU A 82 -2.18 -11.39 -4.96
N GLU A 83 -1.52 -11.59 -6.10
CA GLU A 83 -2.00 -11.11 -7.40
C GLU A 83 -3.29 -11.81 -7.81
N LYS A 84 -3.30 -13.15 -7.76
CA LYS A 84 -4.48 -13.97 -8.12
C LYS A 84 -5.71 -13.64 -7.29
N ASN A 85 -5.53 -13.36 -5.99
CA ASN A 85 -6.61 -13.02 -5.08
C ASN A 85 -6.99 -11.53 -5.12
N GLY A 86 -6.31 -10.71 -5.92
CA GLY A 86 -6.53 -9.26 -5.95
C GLY A 86 -6.21 -8.57 -4.63
N GLN A 87 -5.26 -9.11 -3.85
CA GLN A 87 -4.83 -8.57 -2.56
C GLN A 87 -3.76 -7.49 -2.70
N ILE A 88 -3.16 -7.32 -3.88
CA ILE A 88 -2.33 -6.15 -4.19
C ILE A 88 -3.27 -4.97 -4.39
N ALA A 89 -3.38 -4.13 -3.36
CA ALA A 89 -4.39 -3.06 -3.30
C ALA A 89 -3.89 -1.78 -3.97
N THR A 90 -2.65 -1.39 -3.69
CA THR A 90 -2.03 -0.18 -4.25
C THR A 90 -0.58 -0.42 -4.64
N GLN A 91 -0.14 0.27 -5.69
CA GLN A 91 1.23 0.17 -6.21
C GLN A 91 1.85 1.54 -6.48
N TYR A 92 3.15 1.69 -6.23
CA TYR A 92 3.94 2.84 -6.68
C TYR A 92 3.99 2.90 -8.21
N VAL A 93 3.79 4.08 -8.78
CA VAL A 93 3.76 4.27 -10.22
C VAL A 93 4.65 5.42 -10.69
N ASP A 94 5.10 5.32 -11.94
CA ASP A 94 5.76 6.41 -12.64
C ASP A 94 4.78 7.56 -12.99
N LEU A 95 5.28 8.54 -13.76
CA LEU A 95 4.48 9.69 -14.18
C LEU A 95 3.38 9.33 -15.18
N ASP A 96 3.49 8.19 -15.86
CA ASP A 96 2.50 7.68 -16.81
C ASP A 96 1.46 6.77 -16.12
N GLY A 97 1.57 6.57 -14.80
CA GLY A 97 0.65 5.74 -14.02
C GLY A 97 0.96 4.25 -14.08
N ASN A 98 2.11 3.85 -14.61
CA ASN A 98 2.52 2.45 -14.70
C ASN A 98 3.30 2.02 -13.45
N PRO A 99 3.03 0.82 -12.88
CA PRO A 99 3.86 0.25 -11.82
C PRO A 99 5.32 0.19 -12.22
N THR A 100 6.19 0.65 -11.33
CA THR A 100 7.61 0.75 -11.67
C THR A 100 8.51 0.34 -10.52
N MET A 101 9.63 -0.30 -10.88
CA MET A 101 10.73 -0.60 -9.96
C MET A 101 11.80 0.50 -9.97
N ASP A 102 11.58 1.58 -10.73
CA ASP A 102 12.46 2.74 -10.71
C ASP A 102 12.39 3.44 -9.34
N ILE A 103 13.56 3.56 -8.71
CA ILE A 103 13.72 4.09 -7.36
C ILE A 103 13.28 5.55 -7.20
N ARG A 104 13.16 6.29 -8.31
CA ARG A 104 12.65 7.67 -8.32
C ARG A 104 11.17 7.72 -7.96
N TYR A 105 10.42 6.65 -8.23
CA TYR A 105 8.97 6.57 -8.06
C TYR A 105 8.55 5.48 -7.06
N ASN A 106 9.35 4.41 -6.92
CA ASN A 106 9.25 3.38 -5.88
C ASN A 106 10.42 3.53 -4.89
N PRO A 107 10.32 4.46 -3.93
CA PRO A 107 11.48 4.92 -3.16
C PRO A 107 11.98 3.91 -2.10
N ASN A 108 11.19 2.90 -1.76
CA ASN A 108 11.61 1.81 -0.86
C ASN A 108 12.08 0.56 -1.61
N GLY A 109 11.80 0.43 -2.91
CA GLY A 109 12.15 -0.75 -3.70
C GLY A 109 11.29 -1.96 -3.37
N SER A 110 10.01 -1.75 -3.03
CA SER A 110 9.05 -2.83 -2.80
C SER A 110 8.85 -3.66 -4.05
N VAL A 111 8.83 -4.99 -3.90
CA VAL A 111 8.67 -5.95 -5.00
C VAL A 111 7.31 -5.76 -5.68
N LEU A 112 7.27 -5.89 -7.02
CA LEU A 112 6.09 -5.58 -7.85
C LEU A 112 5.51 -4.17 -7.62
N ALA A 113 6.34 -3.24 -7.15
CA ALA A 113 5.93 -1.90 -6.76
C ALA A 113 4.81 -1.87 -5.70
N ILE A 114 4.64 -2.92 -4.90
CA ILE A 114 3.58 -3.02 -3.89
C ILE A 114 3.72 -1.90 -2.85
N GLU A 115 2.68 -1.09 -2.69
CA GLU A 115 2.60 -0.06 -1.66
C GLU A 115 1.69 -0.47 -0.50
N GLY A 116 0.60 -1.18 -0.82
CA GLY A 116 -0.35 -1.69 0.16
C GLY A 116 -1.02 -2.97 -0.29
N ILE A 117 -1.42 -3.78 0.68
CA ILE A 117 -2.09 -5.07 0.49
C ILE A 117 -3.28 -5.23 1.43
N THR A 118 -4.18 -6.15 1.10
CA THR A 118 -5.32 -6.50 1.95
C THR A 118 -5.26 -7.94 2.45
N SER A 119 -6.02 -8.25 3.50
CA SER A 119 -6.32 -9.63 3.89
C SER A 119 -7.10 -10.35 2.79
N LYS A 120 -7.15 -11.69 2.83
CA LYS A 120 -7.91 -12.51 1.87
C LYS A 120 -9.40 -12.15 1.82
N ASP A 121 -9.98 -11.76 2.95
CA ASP A 121 -11.37 -11.30 3.04
C ASP A 121 -11.55 -9.79 2.77
N GLY A 122 -10.46 -9.08 2.46
CA GLY A 122 -10.45 -7.65 2.16
C GLY A 122 -10.64 -6.72 3.36
N ARG A 123 -10.94 -7.22 4.56
CA ARG A 123 -11.33 -6.40 5.72
C ARG A 123 -10.16 -5.71 6.41
N ILE A 124 -8.96 -6.24 6.28
CA ILE A 124 -7.74 -5.64 6.82
C ILE A 124 -6.99 -5.02 5.65
N PHE A 125 -6.67 -3.74 5.74
CA PHE A 125 -5.89 -3.02 4.74
C PHE A 125 -4.64 -2.44 5.39
N GLY A 126 -3.48 -2.77 4.84
CA GLY A 126 -2.19 -2.24 5.26
C GLY A 126 -1.50 -1.56 4.10
N LYS A 127 -0.98 -0.36 4.34
CA LYS A 127 -0.31 0.46 3.34
C LYS A 127 0.81 1.30 3.96
N MET A 128 1.75 1.74 3.16
CA MET A 128 2.94 2.48 3.61
C MET A 128 2.80 4.00 3.52
N ALA A 129 2.01 4.49 2.56
CA ALA A 129 1.68 5.89 2.41
C ALA A 129 0.59 6.32 3.41
N HIS A 130 0.61 7.60 3.71
CA HIS A 130 -0.08 8.19 4.85
C HIS A 130 -1.25 9.07 4.40
N ASP A 131 -2.34 8.42 4.02
CA ASP A 131 -3.60 9.09 3.66
C ASP A 131 -4.14 9.98 4.78
N GLU A 132 -3.88 9.62 6.05
CA GLU A 132 -4.30 10.40 7.21
C GLU A 132 -3.59 11.75 7.34
N ARG A 133 -2.46 11.97 6.63
CA ARG A 133 -1.76 13.26 6.63
C ARG A 133 -2.40 14.28 5.69
N TYR A 134 -3.33 13.86 4.85
CA TYR A 134 -4.06 14.75 3.97
C TYR A 134 -5.22 15.44 4.70
N SER A 135 -5.35 16.73 4.46
CA SER A 135 -6.51 17.56 4.79
C SER A 135 -6.66 18.62 3.70
N SER A 136 -7.81 19.29 3.62
CA SER A 136 -8.06 20.33 2.60
C SER A 136 -7.03 21.47 2.58
N ASN A 137 -6.32 21.70 3.68
CA ASN A 137 -5.32 22.76 3.82
C ASN A 137 -3.86 22.25 3.79
N THR A 138 -3.61 20.97 3.53
CA THR A 138 -2.25 20.42 3.40
C THR A 138 -1.89 20.12 1.94
N PHE A 139 -0.60 20.21 1.62
CA PHE A 139 -0.05 19.89 0.28
C PHE A 139 -0.68 20.69 -0.88
N ILE A 140 -1.16 21.91 -0.61
CA ILE A 140 -1.87 22.76 -1.58
C ILE A 140 -1.06 23.08 -2.84
N ASN A 141 0.27 23.06 -2.73
CA ASN A 141 1.21 23.33 -3.82
C ASN A 141 1.70 22.06 -4.53
N VAL A 142 1.20 20.88 -4.14
CA VAL A 142 1.54 19.60 -4.77
C VAL A 142 0.40 19.19 -5.70
N PRO A 143 0.63 19.02 -7.01
CA PRO A 143 -0.40 18.59 -7.95
C PRO A 143 -0.87 17.14 -7.69
N GLY A 144 -1.95 16.71 -8.34
CA GLY A 144 -2.51 15.37 -8.24
C GLY A 144 -3.63 15.22 -7.19
N ASN A 145 -4.42 14.17 -7.28
CA ASN A 145 -5.47 13.89 -6.30
C ASN A 145 -4.85 13.28 -5.02
N LYS A 146 -5.23 13.75 -3.83
CA LYS A 146 -4.71 13.23 -2.55
C LYS A 146 -5.71 12.36 -1.78
N ASP A 147 -6.99 12.41 -2.15
CA ASP A 147 -8.05 11.79 -1.38
C ASP A 147 -8.41 10.42 -1.95
N GLN A 148 -7.84 9.36 -1.38
CA GLN A 148 -8.16 7.97 -1.73
C GLN A 148 -9.51 7.50 -1.17
N LYS A 149 -10.28 8.36 -0.48
CA LYS A 149 -11.61 8.05 0.07
C LYS A 149 -11.63 6.87 1.05
N ILE A 150 -10.49 6.50 1.64
CA ILE A 150 -10.38 5.30 2.49
C ILE A 150 -11.23 5.39 3.75
N PHE A 151 -11.34 6.58 4.35
CA PHE A 151 -12.12 6.79 5.56
C PHE A 151 -13.61 6.81 5.27
N GLU A 152 -14.02 7.48 4.19
CA GLU A 152 -15.41 7.49 3.72
C GLU A 152 -15.87 6.06 3.37
N SER A 153 -15.05 5.32 2.63
CA SER A 153 -15.30 3.92 2.26
C SER A 153 -15.41 3.01 3.50
N GLY A 154 -14.52 3.21 4.48
CA GLY A 154 -14.52 2.44 5.72
C GLY A 154 -15.75 2.71 6.60
N VAL A 155 -16.25 3.95 6.62
CA VAL A 155 -17.50 4.31 7.31
C VAL A 155 -18.69 3.64 6.61
N GLU A 156 -18.78 3.77 5.29
CA GLU A 156 -19.90 3.23 4.49
C GLU A 156 -20.05 1.72 4.58
N TYR A 157 -18.95 0.97 4.76
CA TYR A 157 -19.01 -0.48 4.89
C TYR A 157 -19.91 -0.97 6.06
N PHE A 158 -20.13 -0.16 7.09
CA PHE A 158 -20.96 -0.52 8.24
C PHE A 158 -22.42 -0.06 8.13
N TYR A 159 -22.80 0.66 7.07
CA TYR A 159 -24.15 1.14 6.81
C TYR A 159 -24.81 0.38 5.66
#